data_AF-A0A7X9GL81-F1
#
_entry.id   AF-A0A7X9GL81-F1
#
_cell.length_a   1.000
_cell.length_b   1.000
_cell.length_c   1.000
_cell.angle_alpha   90.00
_cell.angle_beta   90.00
_cell.angle_gamma   90.00
#
_symmetry.space_group_name_H-M   'P 1'
#
loop_
_entity.id
_entity.type
_entity.pdbx_description
1 polymer ?
#
loop_
_entity_poly.entity_id
_entity_poly.type
_entity_poly.pdbx_seq_one_letter_code
_entity_poly.pdbx_strand_id
1 'polypeptide(L)'
;DVLKLEFCYWIDSRSGFWLSLLYGLLEGVSGALDIERQDIDGCLYTPAGSPGTRQLILFDDVPGGAGHVNRITNKTALYNVLKETLHRLSHCDCGSEDEETPLQLC
;
A
#
# COMPACT_ATOMS: atom_id res chain seq x y z
N ASP A 1 -12.12 -1.15 9.96
CA ASP A 1 -12.73 -0.29 8.90
C ASP A 1 -12.09 -0.55 7.54
N VAL A 2 -12.56 0.09 6.47
CA VAL A 2 -11.99 -0.09 5.11
C VAL A 2 -11.76 1.25 4.43
N LEU A 3 -10.57 1.46 3.86
CA LEU A 3 -10.23 2.57 2.99
C LEU A 3 -10.04 2.08 1.56
N LYS A 4 -10.68 2.79 0.63
CA LYS A 4 -10.51 2.57 -0.80
C LYS A 4 -9.73 3.72 -1.42
N LEU A 5 -8.62 3.40 -2.07
CA LEU A 5 -7.85 4.32 -2.89
C LEU A 5 -8.18 4.09 -4.36
N GLU A 6 -8.70 5.12 -5.02
CA GLU A 6 -9.03 5.10 -6.44
C GLU A 6 -8.06 5.99 -7.22
N PHE A 7 -7.55 5.44 -8.32
CA PHE A 7 -6.61 6.13 -9.21
C PHE A 7 -7.37 6.52 -10.48
N CYS A 8 -7.99 7.70 -10.46
CA CYS A 8 -8.75 8.20 -11.60
C CYS A 8 -7.81 8.43 -12.80
N TYR A 9 -8.18 7.89 -13.96
CA TYR A 9 -7.46 8.06 -15.23
C TYR A 9 -6.02 7.52 -15.24
N TRP A 10 -5.64 6.69 -14.26
CA TRP A 10 -4.34 6.01 -14.25
C TRP A 10 -4.51 4.52 -14.56
N ILE A 11 -3.72 4.05 -15.52
CA ILE A 11 -3.67 2.65 -15.94
C ILE A 11 -2.18 2.30 -16.04
N ASP A 12 -1.79 1.20 -15.41
CA ASP A 12 -0.43 0.68 -15.49
C ASP A 12 -0.48 -0.83 -15.81
N SER A 13 0.26 -1.22 -16.84
CA SER A 13 0.30 -2.59 -17.37
C SER A 13 1.58 -3.34 -17.01
N ARG A 14 2.53 -2.71 -16.30
CA ARG A 14 3.76 -3.39 -15.87
C ARG A 14 3.40 -4.51 -14.92
N SER A 15 3.94 -5.70 -15.18
CA SER A 15 3.75 -6.85 -14.30
C SER A 15 4.20 -6.50 -12.87
N GLY A 16 3.40 -6.86 -11.88
CA GLY A 16 3.72 -6.61 -10.46
C GLY A 16 3.49 -5.18 -9.96
N PHE A 17 3.37 -4.16 -10.83
CA PHE A 17 3.30 -2.74 -10.41
C PHE A 17 2.30 -2.49 -9.27
N TRP A 18 1.06 -2.97 -9.43
CA TRP A 18 0.01 -2.72 -8.45
C TRP A 18 0.23 -3.47 -7.13
N LEU A 19 0.84 -4.66 -7.18
CA LEU A 19 1.21 -5.40 -5.99
C LEU A 19 2.38 -4.71 -5.27
N SER A 20 3.39 -4.27 -6.01
CA SER A 20 4.50 -3.47 -5.46
C SER A 20 3.99 -2.17 -4.83
N LEU A 21 3.04 -1.48 -5.48
CA LEU A 21 2.42 -0.29 -4.93
C LEU A 21 1.63 -0.59 -3.65
N LEU A 22 0.89 -1.70 -3.62
CA LEU A 22 0.15 -2.13 -2.43
C LEU A 22 1.09 -2.38 -1.25
N TYR A 23 2.14 -3.19 -1.44
CA TYR A 23 3.08 -3.50 -0.36
C TYR A 23 3.87 -2.29 0.11
N GLY A 24 4.37 -1.46 -0.81
CA GLY A 24 5.05 -0.21 -0.43
C GLY A 24 4.14 0.76 0.33
N LEU A 25 2.84 0.79 0.02
CA LEU A 25 1.87 1.57 0.78
C LEU A 25 1.60 0.98 2.17
N LEU A 26 1.49 -0.34 2.31
CA LEU A 26 1.31 -1.01 3.60
C LEU A 26 2.50 -0.74 4.54
N GLU A 27 3.72 -0.81 4.01
CA GLU A 27 4.93 -0.45 4.73
C GLU A 27 4.97 1.05 5.10
N GLY A 28 4.57 1.93 4.19
CA GLY A 28 4.45 3.36 4.48
C GLY A 28 3.38 3.68 5.52
N VAL A 29 2.27 2.95 5.55
CA VAL A 29 1.24 3.07 6.60
C VAL A 29 1.81 2.66 7.95
N SER A 30 2.47 1.50 8.00
CA SER A 30 3.11 1.00 9.21
C SER A 30 4.11 2.01 9.78
N GLY A 31 5.02 2.52 8.94
CA GLY A 31 6.04 3.49 9.35
C GLY A 31 5.49 4.87 9.72
N ALA A 32 4.58 5.43 8.92
CA ALA A 32 4.11 6.80 9.13
C ALA A 32 3.11 6.94 10.29
N LEU A 33 2.37 5.87 10.61
CA LEU A 33 1.32 5.89 11.62
C LEU A 33 1.64 5.07 12.87
N ASP A 34 2.82 4.45 12.91
CA ASP A 34 3.29 3.57 13.99
C ASP A 34 2.28 2.44 14.27
N ILE A 35 1.92 1.73 13.20
CA ILE A 35 1.01 0.58 13.22
C ILE A 35 1.85 -0.66 12.95
N GLU A 36 1.66 -1.74 13.72
CA GLU A 36 2.35 -2.99 13.42
C GLU A 36 1.97 -3.47 12.02
N ARG A 37 2.95 -3.87 11.20
CA ARG A 37 2.66 -4.28 9.82
C ARG A 37 1.61 -5.40 9.79
N GLN A 38 1.57 -6.29 10.76
CA GLN A 38 0.56 -7.35 10.86
C GLN A 38 -0.87 -6.87 11.16
N ASP A 39 -1.05 -5.63 11.63
CA ASP A 39 -2.35 -5.09 12.06
C ASP A 39 -3.08 -4.31 10.95
N ILE A 40 -2.42 -4.10 9.81
CA ILE A 40 -2.99 -3.52 8.61
C ILE A 40 -2.92 -4.59 7.51
N ASP A 41 -3.81 -4.61 6.53
CA ASP A 41 -3.60 -5.37 5.31
C ASP A 41 -4.34 -4.73 4.14
N GLY A 42 -4.14 -5.27 2.94
CA GLY A 42 -4.85 -4.78 1.78
C GLY A 42 -4.91 -5.73 0.61
N CYS A 43 -5.78 -5.40 -0.33
CA CYS A 43 -5.98 -6.18 -1.54
C CYS A 43 -6.21 -5.29 -2.76
N LEU A 44 -5.95 -5.86 -3.94
CA LEU A 44 -6.23 -5.24 -5.21
C LEU A 44 -7.65 -5.57 -5.65
N TYR A 45 -8.43 -4.54 -5.97
CA TYR A 45 -9.73 -4.68 -6.59
C TYR A 45 -9.69 -4.20 -8.04
N THR A 46 -10.29 -4.98 -8.94
CA THR A 46 -10.46 -4.62 -10.35
C THR A 46 -11.94 -4.33 -10.61
N PRO A 47 -12.32 -3.07 -10.87
CA PRO A 47 -13.70 -2.73 -11.16
C PRO A 47 -14.22 -3.43 -12.42
N ALA A 48 -15.46 -3.94 -12.34
CA ALA A 48 -16.13 -4.51 -13.50
C ALA A 48 -16.25 -3.45 -14.62
N GLY A 49 -15.87 -3.83 -15.85
CA GLY A 49 -15.90 -2.93 -17.00
C GLY A 49 -14.72 -1.96 -17.12
N SER A 50 -13.71 -2.03 -16.24
CA SER A 50 -12.47 -1.25 -16.36
C SER A 50 -11.23 -2.11 -16.03
N PRO A 51 -10.91 -3.12 -16.87
CA PRO A 51 -9.84 -4.07 -16.58
C PRO A 51 -8.44 -3.46 -16.46
N GLY A 52 -8.23 -2.25 -17.01
CA GLY A 52 -6.97 -1.50 -16.89
C GLY A 52 -6.83 -0.71 -15.59
N THR A 53 -7.91 -0.51 -14.83
CA THR A 53 -7.83 0.20 -13.55
C THR A 53 -7.66 -0.77 -12.40
N ARG A 54 -7.04 -0.28 -11.32
CA ARG A 54 -6.95 -0.98 -10.05
C ARG A 54 -7.30 -0.02 -8.94
N GLN A 55 -7.95 -0.57 -7.93
CA GLN A 55 -8.23 0.09 -6.67
C GLN A 55 -7.47 -0.65 -5.59
N LEU A 56 -6.91 0.09 -4.62
CA LEU A 56 -6.34 -0.51 -3.43
C LEU A 56 -7.35 -0.42 -2.31
N ILE A 57 -7.59 -1.54 -1.66
CA ILE A 57 -8.46 -1.65 -0.49
C ILE A 57 -7.55 -1.93 0.69
N LEU A 58 -7.54 -1.04 1.69
CA LEU A 58 -6.78 -1.19 2.93
C LEU A 58 -7.75 -1.38 4.10
N PHE A 59 -7.43 -2.29 5.02
CA PHE A 59 -8.28 -2.63 6.17
C PHE A 59 -7.44 -3.03 7.39
N ASP A 60 -8.02 -2.94 8.59
CA ASP A 60 -7.35 -3.39 9.82
C ASP A 60 -7.43 -4.93 9.89
N ASP A 61 -6.31 -5.59 10.18
CA ASP A 61 -6.22 -7.05 10.34
C ASP A 61 -6.11 -7.46 11.82
N VAL A 62 -6.96 -6.85 12.65
CA VAL A 62 -7.05 -7.14 14.08
C VAL A 62 -8.48 -7.53 14.49
N PRO A 63 -8.65 -8.51 15.40
CA PRO A 63 -9.98 -8.88 15.90
C PRO A 63 -10.73 -7.69 16.49
N GLY A 64 -11.90 -7.36 15.93
CA GLY A 64 -12.74 -6.24 16.37
C GLY A 64 -12.45 -4.90 15.69
N GLY A 65 -11.37 -4.80 14.91
CA GLY A 65 -11.00 -3.60 14.15
C GLY A 65 -10.50 -2.45 15.03
N ALA A 66 -9.22 -2.09 14.91
CA ALA A 66 -8.66 -0.97 15.66
C ALA A 66 -9.00 0.42 15.08
N GLY A 67 -9.57 0.46 13.86
CA GLY A 67 -9.90 1.71 13.18
C GLY A 67 -8.66 2.50 12.77
N HIS A 68 -7.50 1.85 12.61
CA HIS A 68 -6.28 2.51 12.18
C HIS A 68 -6.43 3.09 10.78
N VAL A 69 -7.14 2.38 9.90
CA VAL A 69 -7.35 2.82 8.52
C VAL A 69 -8.10 4.16 8.45
N ASN A 70 -9.00 4.44 9.41
CA ASN A 70 -9.68 5.74 9.46
C ASN A 70 -8.71 6.92 9.65
N ARG A 71 -7.56 6.70 10.30
CA ARG A 71 -6.53 7.75 10.46
C ARG A 71 -5.95 8.19 9.12
N ILE A 72 -5.86 7.28 8.14
CA ILE A 72 -5.31 7.54 6.80
C ILE A 72 -6.22 8.51 6.01
N THR A 73 -7.52 8.58 6.30
CA THR A 73 -8.46 9.48 5.62
C THR A 73 -8.13 10.97 5.82
N ASN A 74 -7.35 11.30 6.86
CA ASN A 74 -6.83 12.64 7.05
C ASN A 74 -5.78 12.96 5.97
N LYS A 75 -5.93 14.09 5.25
CA LYS A 75 -5.02 14.48 4.15
C LYS A 75 -3.56 14.54 4.56
N THR A 76 -3.26 15.04 5.76
CA THR A 76 -1.90 15.11 6.28
C THR A 76 -1.35 13.71 6.56
N ALA A 77 -2.17 12.82 7.13
CA ALA A 77 -1.79 11.44 7.35
C ALA A 77 -1.50 10.71 6.04
N LEU A 78 -2.39 10.82 5.04
CA LEU A 78 -2.17 10.24 3.72
C LEU A 78 -0.89 10.77 3.06
N TYR A 79 -0.64 12.08 3.18
CA TYR A 79 0.59 12.68 2.66
C TYR A 79 1.84 12.11 3.34
N ASN A 80 1.80 11.95 4.66
CA ASN A 80 2.91 11.36 5.42
C ASN A 80 3.14 9.89 5.04
N VAL A 81 2.07 9.11 4.86
CA VAL A 81 2.14 7.72 4.36
C VAL A 81 2.82 7.68 3.00
N LEU A 82 2.39 8.50 2.05
CA LEU A 82 2.98 8.55 0.71
C LEU A 82 4.46 8.97 0.73
N LYS A 83 4.81 9.92 1.62
CA LYS A 83 6.19 10.37 1.80
C LYS A 83 7.07 9.27 2.38
N GLU A 84 6.56 8.53 3.37
CA GLU A 84 7.26 7.39 3.98
C GLU A 84 7.43 6.24 2.98
N THR A 85 6.37 5.88 2.25
CA THR A 85 6.43 4.90 1.15
C THR A 85 7.52 5.28 0.15
N LEU A 86 7.54 6.53 -0.32
CA LEU A 86 8.56 6.99 -1.26
C LEU A 86 9.96 6.98 -0.65
N HIS A 87 10.10 7.37 0.62
CA HIS A 87 11.39 7.35 1.31
C HIS A 87 11.96 5.92 1.35
N ARG A 88 11.15 4.94 1.77
CA ARG A 88 11.55 3.53 1.81
C ARG A 88 11.89 2.99 0.43
N LEU A 89 11.01 3.16 -0.55
CA LEU A 89 11.23 2.65 -1.90
C LEU A 89 12.41 3.31 -2.63
N SER A 90 12.77 4.55 -2.28
CA SER A 90 13.97 5.22 -2.83
C SER A 90 15.28 4.79 -2.18
N HIS A 91 15.20 4.08 -1.04
CA HIS A 91 16.35 3.58 -0.30
C HIS A 91 16.39 2.04 -0.24
N CYS A 92 15.42 1.33 -0.84
CA CYS A 92 15.52 -0.12 -1.00
C CYS A 92 16.61 -0.46 -2.03
N ASP A 93 17.37 -1.51 -1.73
CA ASP A 93 18.29 -2.20 -2.61
C ASP A 93 17.73 -3.57 -3.08
N CYS A 94 16.46 -3.83 -2.79
CA CYS A 94 15.72 -5.01 -3.19
C CYS A 94 15.76 -5.23 -4.72
N GLY A 95 16.24 -6.42 -5.13
CA GLY A 95 16.41 -6.79 -6.54
C GLY A 95 17.79 -6.48 -7.15
N SER A 96 18.82 -6.16 -6.35
CA SER A 96 20.22 -6.30 -6.81
C SER A 96 20.52 -7.76 -7.17
N GLU A 97 21.33 -8.00 -8.20
CA GLU A 97 21.59 -9.32 -8.82
C GLU A 97 22.00 -10.44 -7.85
N ASP A 98 22.39 -10.11 -6.62
CA ASP A 98 22.91 -11.04 -5.62
C ASP A 98 21.85 -11.59 -4.63
N GLU A 99 20.63 -11.05 -4.56
CA GLU A 99 19.64 -11.53 -3.59
C GLU A 99 18.22 -11.59 -4.17
N GLU A 100 17.62 -12.79 -4.18
CA GLU A 100 16.18 -13.00 -4.34
C GLU A 100 15.42 -12.49 -3.11
N THR A 101 15.52 -11.21 -2.79
CA THR A 101 14.70 -10.58 -1.76
C THR A 101 13.35 -10.25 -2.38
N PRO A 102 12.26 -10.99 -2.07
CA PRO A 102 10.94 -10.62 -2.54
C PRO A 102 10.62 -9.20 -2.06
N LEU A 103 9.97 -8.42 -2.92
CA LEU A 103 9.44 -7.07 -2.62
C LEU A 103 8.69 -6.96 -1.29
N GLN A 104 8.24 -8.08 -0.72
CA GLN A 104 7.62 -8.19 0.59
C GLN A 104 8.56 -7.83 1.76
N LEU A 105 9.87 -7.69 1.51
CA LEU A 105 10.88 -7.28 2.48
C LEU A 105 11.23 -5.78 2.40
N CYS A 106 10.55 -5.00 1.56
CA CYS A 106 10.79 -3.55 1.39
C CYS A 106 9.52 -2.70 1.44
#